data_AF-A0A7J6GHJ9-F1
#
_entry.id   AF-A0A7J6GHJ9-F1
#
_cell.length_a   1.000
_cell.length_b   1.000
_cell.length_c   1.000
_cell.angle_alpha   90.00
_cell.angle_beta   90.00
_cell.angle_gamma   90.00
#
_symmetry.space_group_name_H-M   'P 1'
#
loop_
_entity.id
_entity.type
_entity.pdbx_description
1 polymer ?
#
loop_
_entity_poly.entity_id
_entity_poly.type
_entity_poly.pdbx_seq_one_letter_code
_entity_poly.pdbx_strand_id
1 'polypeptide(L)'
;MAHRLCSLSLLIILALASILDSIHALKYVGINKAGSTNGGIRFNNDITFEYSFRTLITSTNFIRRLFQQNSASETKAVPKITLIIEDIDGVAFAVNGEIHVSARYIGGYNGDVKREIAGVLFHENTHIWQWNGKGQTPGWLIEGIADFVRLKSGYVPGHWVKPGQGSKWDKGYDVTARFLDYCNDLRNGFVAELNKKMRNGYSDNFFVELLGKNIEQLWNDYKAKVSRAIFNERKEANFGFPSSRASRICGPTLHTSHLTENHHHLRWSSVIILAVASFDNIHAVVQYEVINKAETTNGGIRFNNDIGAEYSKQTLTTATEFIWRLFQQNTDADRKNVPKITLIIEDIDGVAFATNGEIHVSARYIKGYTGDLKREISGVLFHENTHIWQWNGKGQTPGWLIEGIADFVRLKSGYVPGHWVKPGQGSKWDKGYDVTARFLDYCNDLRNGFVAELNKKMSNGYSDNFFVELLGKNIEQLWNDYKAKASGIKGMMLQLDSWIRNGFVVELDKKMRNGYSDNFFVDQLWNDYKTKYGDMLNLSNVRNKDVVL
;
A
#
# COMPACT_ATOMS: atom_id res chain seq x y z
N MET A 1 -26.48 22.10 52.42
CA MET A 1 -26.46 23.08 51.30
C MET A 1 -25.01 23.14 50.81
N ALA A 2 -24.68 22.42 49.73
CA ALA A 2 -24.58 22.97 48.36
C ALA A 2 -23.24 23.73 48.18
N HIS A 3 -22.31 23.43 47.27
CA HIS A 3 -22.30 22.58 46.06
C HIS A 3 -20.87 22.08 45.79
N ARG A 4 -20.79 20.87 45.22
CA ARG A 4 -19.63 20.31 44.53
C ARG A 4 -19.29 21.17 43.31
N LEU A 5 -18.05 21.64 43.20
CA LEU A 5 -17.52 22.16 41.93
C LEU A 5 -17.19 20.95 41.04
N CYS A 6 -18.16 20.59 40.21
CA CYS A 6 -18.03 19.61 39.15
C CYS A 6 -17.09 20.18 38.09
N SER A 7 -16.07 19.41 37.74
CA SER A 7 -15.20 19.62 36.59
C SER A 7 -16.03 19.81 35.33
N LEU A 8 -15.96 21.01 34.74
CA LEU A 8 -16.55 21.29 33.43
C LEU A 8 -15.72 20.54 32.40
N SER A 9 -16.20 19.37 31.97
CA SER A 9 -15.71 18.70 30.76
C SER A 9 -16.03 19.59 29.57
N LEU A 10 -15.01 20.22 28.97
CA LEU A 10 -15.19 21.06 27.80
C LEU A 10 -15.64 20.17 26.61
N LEU A 11 -16.95 20.15 26.35
CA LEU A 11 -17.54 19.43 25.23
C LEU A 11 -17.27 20.22 23.94
N ILE A 12 -16.13 19.99 23.29
CA ILE A 12 -15.86 20.58 21.98
C ILE A 12 -16.59 19.76 20.91
N ILE A 13 -17.77 20.21 20.48
CA ILE A 13 -18.49 19.66 19.33
C ILE A 13 -17.86 20.23 18.06
N LEU A 14 -16.85 19.56 17.51
CA LEU A 14 -16.39 19.81 16.14
C LEU A 14 -17.27 18.97 15.18
N ALA A 15 -18.28 19.61 14.58
CA ALA A 15 -19.05 19.04 13.48
C ALA A 15 -18.38 19.43 12.15
N LEU A 16 -17.53 18.55 11.61
CA LEU A 16 -17.12 18.64 10.20
C LEU A 16 -18.23 18.03 9.35
N ALA A 17 -19.17 18.88 8.92
CA ALA A 17 -20.12 18.51 7.88
C ALA A 17 -19.40 18.63 6.52
N SER A 18 -18.98 17.50 5.95
CA SER A 18 -18.64 17.48 4.53
C SER A 18 -19.94 17.54 3.73
N ILE A 19 -20.10 18.58 2.91
CA ILE A 19 -21.19 18.66 1.95
C ILE A 19 -20.87 17.65 0.84
N LEU A 20 -21.43 16.45 0.95
CA LEU A 20 -21.65 15.52 -0.16
C LEU A 20 -23.13 15.64 -0.52
N ASP A 21 -23.43 16.05 -1.76
CA ASP A 21 -24.81 16.05 -2.22
C ASP A 21 -25.38 14.61 -2.30
N SER A 22 -26.52 14.46 -1.63
CA SER A 22 -27.61 13.52 -1.93
C SER A 22 -27.31 12.01 -1.81
N ILE A 23 -26.97 11.56 -0.59
CA ILE A 23 -27.56 10.43 0.19
C ILE A 23 -26.62 10.24 1.40
N HIS A 24 -26.97 10.89 2.52
CA HIS A 24 -26.33 10.81 3.86
C HIS A 24 -24.81 11.08 3.92
N ALA A 25 -24.41 12.36 3.99
CA ALA A 25 -23.07 12.71 4.46
C ALA A 25 -22.87 12.18 5.89
N LEU A 26 -21.94 11.23 6.06
CA LEU A 26 -21.62 10.60 7.34
C LEU A 26 -21.06 11.64 8.31
N LYS A 27 -21.73 11.85 9.45
CA LYS A 27 -21.31 12.83 10.46
C LYS A 27 -20.20 12.27 11.35
N TYR A 28 -19.11 13.02 11.51
CA TYR A 28 -18.08 12.72 12.50
C TYR A 28 -18.23 13.62 13.73
N VAL A 29 -18.12 13.03 14.91
CA VAL A 29 -18.20 13.73 16.20
C VAL A 29 -17.03 13.31 17.08
N GLY A 30 -16.44 14.24 17.82
CA GLY A 30 -15.30 14.01 18.70
C GLY A 30 -15.64 14.39 20.12
N ILE A 31 -15.25 13.55 21.09
CA ILE A 31 -15.41 13.82 22.52
C ILE A 31 -14.14 13.40 23.23
N ASN A 32 -13.48 14.34 23.93
CA ASN A 32 -12.36 14.00 24.80
C ASN A 32 -12.82 14.07 26.26
N LYS A 33 -13.23 12.93 26.82
CA LYS A 33 -13.65 12.81 28.23
C LYS A 33 -12.44 12.78 29.17
N ALA A 34 -11.25 12.48 28.67
CA ALA A 34 -10.02 12.35 29.44
C ALA A 34 -9.08 13.56 29.30
N GLY A 35 -9.61 14.74 28.95
CA GLY A 35 -8.81 15.94 28.61
C GLY A 35 -7.88 16.45 29.71
N SER A 36 -8.06 16.02 30.97
CA SER A 36 -7.18 16.34 32.09
C SER A 36 -6.12 15.28 32.40
N THR A 37 -6.16 14.13 31.72
CA THR A 37 -5.14 13.07 31.87
C THR A 37 -3.96 13.33 30.94
N ASN A 38 -2.78 12.78 31.25
CA ASN A 38 -1.60 12.89 30.37
C ASN A 38 -1.91 12.45 28.94
N GLY A 39 -2.69 11.37 28.78
CA GLY A 39 -3.13 10.87 27.48
C GLY A 39 -4.08 11.77 26.73
N GLY A 40 -5.09 12.33 27.42
CA GLY A 40 -6.03 13.25 26.79
C GLY A 40 -5.39 14.60 26.42
N ILE A 41 -4.44 15.08 27.22
CA ILE A 41 -3.61 16.25 26.90
C ILE A 41 -2.75 15.95 25.67
N ARG A 42 -2.05 14.81 25.68
CA ARG A 42 -1.22 14.38 24.55
C ARG A 42 -2.05 14.21 23.28
N PHE A 43 -3.27 13.67 23.36
CA PHE A 43 -4.17 13.62 22.21
C PHE A 43 -4.45 15.02 21.65
N ASN A 44 -4.79 15.99 22.50
CA ASN A 44 -5.11 17.35 22.04
C ASN A 44 -3.91 18.06 21.40
N ASN A 45 -2.69 17.78 21.85
CA ASN A 45 -1.47 18.42 21.35
C ASN A 45 -0.89 17.71 20.12
N ASP A 46 -0.78 16.39 20.21
CA ASP A 46 0.00 15.59 19.28
C ASP A 46 -0.87 14.89 18.24
N ILE A 47 -2.17 14.69 18.45
CA ILE A 47 -3.01 13.93 17.50
C ILE A 47 -4.08 14.84 16.93
N THR A 48 -4.94 15.41 17.78
CA THR A 48 -6.10 16.26 17.46
C THR A 48 -7.29 15.53 16.84
N PHE A 49 -8.48 16.10 17.02
CA PHE A 49 -9.67 15.65 16.32
C PHE A 49 -9.59 15.87 14.81
N GLU A 50 -8.93 16.92 14.34
CA GLU A 50 -8.80 17.18 12.91
C GLU A 50 -8.07 16.04 12.20
N TYR A 51 -6.89 15.66 12.67
CA TYR A 51 -6.14 14.52 12.15
C TYR A 51 -6.94 13.22 12.24
N SER A 52 -7.59 12.99 13.39
CA SER A 52 -8.36 11.78 13.62
C SER A 52 -9.55 11.67 12.67
N PHE A 53 -10.25 12.77 12.39
CA PHE A 53 -11.36 12.77 11.42
C PHE A 53 -10.87 12.61 9.99
N ARG A 54 -9.77 13.25 9.58
CA ARG A 54 -9.15 12.99 8.26
C ARG A 54 -8.77 11.52 8.10
N THR A 55 -8.24 10.92 9.17
CA THR A 55 -7.91 9.50 9.22
C THR A 55 -9.15 8.63 9.11
N LEU A 56 -10.23 8.93 9.85
CA LEU A 56 -11.48 8.18 9.80
C LEU A 56 -12.20 8.28 8.45
N ILE A 57 -12.15 9.45 7.79
CA ILE A 57 -12.65 9.63 6.42
C ILE A 57 -11.85 8.75 5.46
N THR A 58 -10.52 8.82 5.54
CA THR A 58 -9.61 8.02 4.71
C THR A 58 -9.85 6.52 4.93
N SER A 59 -9.93 6.11 6.19
CA SER A 59 -10.19 4.74 6.60
C SER A 59 -11.55 4.25 6.11
N THR A 60 -12.61 5.04 6.27
CA THR A 60 -13.97 4.69 5.80
C THR A 60 -13.97 4.44 4.30
N ASN A 61 -13.34 5.33 3.52
CA ASN A 61 -13.22 5.16 2.08
C ASN A 61 -12.36 3.95 1.71
N PHE A 62 -11.28 3.70 2.46
CA PHE A 62 -10.44 2.51 2.27
C PHE A 62 -11.22 1.22 2.54
N ILE A 63 -11.89 1.11 3.68
CA ILE A 63 -12.65 -0.08 4.11
C ILE A 63 -13.80 -0.36 3.14
N ARG A 64 -14.61 0.66 2.79
CA ARG A 64 -15.71 0.48 1.85
C ARG A 64 -15.24 -0.03 0.49
N ARG A 65 -14.08 0.43 0.02
CA ARG A 65 -13.46 -0.06 -1.21
C ARG A 65 -12.91 -1.48 -1.06
N LEU A 66 -12.18 -1.75 0.02
CA LEU A 66 -11.62 -3.08 0.29
C LEU A 66 -12.74 -4.14 0.41
N PHE A 67 -13.86 -3.79 1.02
CA PHE A 67 -15.04 -4.64 1.15
C PHE A 67 -16.00 -4.57 -0.05
N GLN A 68 -15.68 -3.80 -1.08
CA GLN A 68 -16.50 -3.64 -2.30
C GLN A 68 -17.96 -3.24 -2.00
N GLN A 69 -18.17 -2.40 -0.98
CA GLN A 69 -19.48 -1.93 -0.55
C GLN A 69 -19.89 -0.68 -1.35
N ASN A 70 -20.27 -0.91 -2.61
CA ASN A 70 -20.48 0.15 -3.60
C ASN A 70 -21.90 0.74 -3.58
N SER A 71 -22.84 0.11 -2.88
CA SER A 71 -24.24 0.55 -2.78
C SER A 71 -24.72 0.65 -1.34
N ALA A 72 -25.73 1.48 -1.08
CA ALA A 72 -26.37 1.60 0.24
C ALA A 72 -26.91 0.24 0.74
N SER A 73 -27.39 -0.60 -0.19
CA SER A 73 -27.85 -1.95 0.10
C SER A 73 -26.74 -2.91 0.50
N GLU A 74 -25.46 -2.59 0.26
CA GLU A 74 -24.29 -3.43 0.59
C GLU A 74 -23.58 -2.98 1.88
N THR A 75 -23.74 -1.71 2.26
CA THR A 75 -23.23 -1.11 3.49
C THR A 75 -24.18 -1.27 4.67
N LYS A 76 -23.66 -1.15 5.90
CA LYS A 76 -24.47 -0.83 7.07
C LYS A 76 -24.94 0.62 7.01
N ALA A 77 -26.12 0.90 7.55
CA ALA A 77 -26.58 2.27 7.76
C ALA A 77 -25.85 2.87 8.97
N VAL A 78 -24.85 3.71 8.70
CA VAL A 78 -24.09 4.42 9.73
C VAL A 78 -24.28 5.91 9.45
N PRO A 79 -25.13 6.62 10.22
CA PRO A 79 -25.33 8.06 10.00
C PRO A 79 -24.27 8.92 10.70
N LYS A 80 -23.60 8.36 11.71
CA LYS A 80 -22.64 9.05 12.56
C LYS A 80 -21.54 8.12 13.03
N ILE A 81 -20.30 8.60 13.03
CA ILE A 81 -19.18 8.00 13.75
C ILE A 81 -18.74 8.95 14.87
N THR A 82 -18.69 8.46 16.10
CA THR A 82 -18.24 9.24 17.27
C THR A 82 -16.88 8.73 17.73
N LEU A 83 -15.85 9.57 17.72
CA LEU A 83 -14.55 9.27 18.32
C LEU A 83 -14.53 9.79 19.76
N ILE A 84 -14.29 8.89 20.71
CA ILE A 84 -14.29 9.17 22.14
C ILE A 84 -12.90 8.86 22.70
N ILE A 85 -12.23 9.86 23.26
CA ILE A 85 -10.99 9.67 24.02
C ILE A 85 -11.37 9.62 25.50
N GLU A 86 -11.10 8.49 26.16
CA GLU A 86 -11.48 8.29 27.56
C GLU A 86 -10.46 7.44 28.33
N ASP A 87 -10.53 7.52 29.66
CA ASP A 87 -9.62 6.81 30.55
C ASP A 87 -10.10 5.36 30.76
N ILE A 88 -9.64 4.47 29.88
CA ILE A 88 -9.99 3.05 29.87
C ILE A 88 -8.75 2.17 29.79
N ASP A 89 -8.89 0.91 30.20
CA ASP A 89 -7.86 -0.11 29.96
C ASP A 89 -7.87 -0.58 28.50
N GLY A 90 -6.80 -1.26 28.09
CA GLY A 90 -6.61 -1.69 26.71
C GLY A 90 -6.22 -0.55 25.76
N VAL A 91 -6.40 -0.79 24.46
CA VAL A 91 -5.98 0.15 23.39
C VAL A 91 -7.17 0.97 22.91
N ALA A 92 -8.19 0.28 22.38
CA ALA A 92 -9.42 0.87 21.88
C ALA A 92 -10.51 -0.20 21.73
N PHE A 93 -11.73 0.22 21.47
CA PHE A 93 -12.83 -0.64 21.01
C PHE A 93 -13.86 0.16 20.20
N ALA A 94 -14.64 -0.54 19.39
CA ALA A 94 -15.74 0.06 18.63
C ALA A 94 -17.09 -0.60 18.90
N VAL A 95 -18.13 0.22 19.07
CA VAL A 95 -19.50 -0.25 19.32
C VAL A 95 -20.51 0.76 18.80
N ASN A 96 -21.55 0.32 18.09
CA ASN A 96 -22.68 1.16 17.67
C ASN A 96 -22.31 2.49 16.96
N GLY A 97 -21.24 2.51 16.16
CA GLY A 97 -20.75 3.71 15.49
C GLY A 97 -19.93 4.64 16.40
N GLU A 98 -19.52 4.17 17.57
CA GLU A 98 -18.58 4.83 18.47
C GLU A 98 -17.24 4.10 18.43
N ILE A 99 -16.15 4.85 18.43
CA ILE A 99 -14.77 4.38 18.57
C ILE A 99 -14.24 5.00 19.84
N HIS A 100 -13.86 4.16 20.79
CA HIS A 100 -13.33 4.56 22.08
C HIS A 100 -11.84 4.27 22.09
N VAL A 101 -11.01 5.30 22.29
CA VAL A 101 -9.55 5.17 22.33
C VAL A 101 -9.05 5.49 23.73
N SER A 102 -8.20 4.60 24.26
CA SER A 102 -7.64 4.73 25.60
C SER A 102 -6.68 5.91 25.71
N ALA A 103 -7.01 6.84 26.59
CA ALA A 103 -6.07 7.88 27.02
C ALA A 103 -4.85 7.27 27.72
N ARG A 104 -4.99 6.19 28.50
CA ARG A 104 -3.85 5.51 29.13
C ARG A 104 -2.86 5.01 28.08
N TYR A 105 -3.37 4.40 27.01
CA TYR A 105 -2.55 3.94 25.90
C TYR A 105 -1.86 5.10 25.18
N ILE A 106 -2.59 6.15 24.82
CA ILE A 106 -2.01 7.34 24.18
C ILE A 106 -0.92 7.96 25.05
N GLY A 107 -1.16 8.10 26.36
CA GLY A 107 -0.19 8.68 27.30
C GLY A 107 1.06 7.82 27.48
N GLY A 108 0.90 6.49 27.49
CA GLY A 108 2.01 5.53 27.69
C GLY A 108 2.75 5.13 26.42
N TYR A 109 2.23 5.44 25.22
CA TYR A 109 2.82 4.96 23.97
C TYR A 109 4.17 5.62 23.68
N ASN A 110 5.21 4.80 23.50
CA ASN A 110 6.55 5.29 23.18
C ASN A 110 6.82 5.13 21.67
N GLY A 111 7.00 6.25 20.96
CA GLY A 111 7.18 6.29 19.50
C GLY A 111 6.23 7.29 18.81
N ASP A 112 6.04 7.12 17.51
CA ASP A 112 5.14 7.94 16.69
C ASP A 112 3.67 7.63 17.03
N VAL A 113 3.13 8.38 17.99
CA VAL A 113 1.76 8.21 18.48
C VAL A 113 0.71 8.57 17.43
N LYS A 114 1.00 9.51 16.50
CA LYS A 114 0.08 9.85 15.40
C LYS A 114 -0.09 8.64 14.49
N ARG A 115 1.02 8.04 14.06
CA ARG A 115 1.00 6.85 13.20
C ARG A 115 0.35 5.66 13.87
N GLU A 116 0.63 5.43 15.16
CA GLU A 116 0.00 4.34 15.89
C GLU A 116 -1.51 4.52 15.97
N ILE A 117 -1.97 5.70 16.40
CA ILE A 117 -3.40 5.97 16.53
C ILE A 117 -4.09 5.95 15.16
N ALA A 118 -3.41 6.33 14.07
CA ALA A 118 -3.98 6.11 12.74
C ALA A 118 -4.21 4.62 12.45
N GLY A 119 -3.25 3.75 12.77
CA GLY A 119 -3.43 2.30 12.65
C GLY A 119 -4.58 1.75 13.51
N VAL A 120 -4.69 2.22 14.75
CA VAL A 120 -5.80 1.88 15.66
C VAL A 120 -7.14 2.33 15.07
N LEU A 121 -7.23 3.55 14.54
CA LEU A 121 -8.47 4.03 13.90
C LEU A 121 -8.84 3.21 12.66
N PHE A 122 -7.87 2.72 11.87
CA PHE A 122 -8.15 1.80 10.77
C PHE A 122 -8.71 0.45 11.26
N HIS A 123 -8.17 -0.09 12.35
CA HIS A 123 -8.68 -1.29 13.00
C HIS A 123 -10.13 -1.08 13.49
N GLU A 124 -10.33 -0.11 14.37
CA GLU A 124 -11.62 0.11 15.02
C GLU A 124 -12.73 0.53 14.05
N ASN A 125 -12.40 1.36 13.07
CA ASN A 125 -13.36 1.75 12.05
C ASN A 125 -13.78 0.55 11.17
N THR A 126 -12.95 -0.49 11.07
CA THR A 126 -13.34 -1.72 10.37
C THR A 126 -14.51 -2.41 11.04
N HIS A 127 -14.54 -2.46 12.38
CA HIS A 127 -15.66 -3.04 13.13
C HIS A 127 -16.99 -2.32 12.85
N ILE A 128 -16.95 -1.01 12.57
CA ILE A 128 -18.15 -0.25 12.17
C ILE A 128 -18.70 -0.79 10.85
N TRP A 129 -17.86 -1.03 9.85
CA TRP A 129 -18.29 -1.36 8.48
C TRP A 129 -18.38 -2.86 8.16
N GLN A 130 -17.71 -3.73 8.92
CA GLN A 130 -17.69 -5.18 8.68
C GLN A 130 -18.94 -5.87 9.23
N TRP A 131 -19.46 -6.88 8.54
CA TRP A 131 -20.53 -7.71 9.06
C TRP A 131 -20.00 -8.72 10.09
N ASN A 132 -20.73 -8.92 11.18
CA ASN A 132 -20.30 -9.79 12.28
C ASN A 132 -21.05 -11.13 12.35
N GLY A 133 -21.72 -11.55 11.26
CA GLY A 133 -22.42 -12.83 11.23
C GLY A 133 -23.61 -12.88 12.20
N LYS A 134 -24.25 -11.75 12.53
CA LYS A 134 -25.23 -11.67 13.63
C LYS A 134 -24.66 -12.18 14.97
N GLY A 135 -23.38 -11.91 15.22
CA GLY A 135 -22.65 -12.37 16.39
C GLY A 135 -22.13 -13.81 16.32
N GLN A 136 -22.33 -14.50 15.19
CA GLN A 136 -21.86 -15.89 15.01
C GLN A 136 -20.41 -15.98 14.52
N THR A 137 -19.85 -14.90 13.97
CA THR A 137 -18.47 -14.92 13.48
C THR A 137 -17.49 -15.05 14.65
N PRO A 138 -16.54 -16.02 14.62
CA PRO A 138 -15.53 -16.18 15.65
C PRO A 138 -14.70 -14.91 15.87
N GLY A 139 -14.35 -14.62 17.12
CA GLY A 139 -13.58 -13.43 17.49
C GLY A 139 -12.26 -13.30 16.73
N TRP A 140 -11.52 -14.40 16.55
CA TRP A 140 -10.26 -14.40 15.80
C TRP A 140 -10.43 -13.86 14.36
N LEU A 141 -11.56 -14.14 13.72
CA LEU A 141 -11.82 -13.70 12.35
C LEU A 141 -12.31 -12.25 12.30
N ILE A 142 -13.14 -11.84 13.27
CA ILE A 142 -13.60 -10.45 13.43
C ILE A 142 -12.42 -9.50 13.63
N GLU A 143 -11.51 -9.85 14.53
CA GLU A 143 -10.32 -9.08 14.82
C GLU A 143 -9.28 -9.21 13.70
N GLY A 144 -9.11 -10.42 13.15
CA GLY A 144 -8.20 -10.65 12.03
C GLY A 144 -8.57 -9.89 10.76
N ILE A 145 -9.85 -9.63 10.49
CA ILE A 145 -10.29 -8.79 9.36
C ILE A 145 -9.95 -7.32 9.62
N ALA A 146 -10.11 -6.83 10.85
CA ALA A 146 -9.72 -5.48 11.24
C ALA A 146 -8.20 -5.29 11.14
N ASP A 147 -7.42 -6.27 11.61
CA ASP A 147 -5.97 -6.27 11.44
C ASP A 147 -5.54 -6.47 9.97
N PHE A 148 -6.31 -7.20 9.16
CA PHE A 148 -6.10 -7.28 7.72
C PHE A 148 -6.29 -5.91 7.06
N VAL A 149 -7.31 -5.13 7.43
CA VAL A 149 -7.46 -3.76 6.95
C VAL A 149 -6.27 -2.89 7.37
N ARG A 150 -5.84 -2.98 8.64
CA ARG A 150 -4.67 -2.26 9.14
C ARG A 150 -3.40 -2.65 8.39
N LEU A 151 -3.23 -3.93 8.07
CA LEU A 151 -2.17 -4.46 7.22
C LEU A 151 -2.20 -3.85 5.82
N LYS A 152 -3.35 -3.91 5.12
CA LYS A 152 -3.47 -3.40 3.75
C LYS A 152 -3.36 -1.88 3.65
N SER A 153 -3.67 -1.17 4.73
CA SER A 153 -3.51 0.29 4.82
C SER A 153 -2.07 0.75 5.11
N GLY A 154 -1.15 -0.19 5.39
CA GLY A 154 0.26 0.12 5.62
C GLY A 154 0.60 0.59 7.04
N TYR A 155 -0.31 0.40 8.00
CA TYR A 155 -0.15 0.79 9.41
C TYR A 155 0.23 -0.38 10.33
N VAL A 156 1.07 -1.28 9.82
CA VAL A 156 1.58 -2.44 10.57
C VAL A 156 2.55 -1.98 11.67
N PRO A 157 2.29 -2.27 12.95
CA PRO A 157 3.24 -2.07 14.04
C PRO A 157 4.50 -2.92 13.91
N GLY A 158 5.63 -2.41 14.40
CA GLY A 158 6.93 -3.12 14.30
C GLY A 158 6.99 -4.47 15.03
N HIS A 159 6.10 -4.71 16.00
CA HIS A 159 6.04 -5.95 16.77
C HIS A 159 5.19 -7.06 16.12
N TRP A 160 4.47 -6.75 15.03
CA TRP A 160 3.64 -7.75 14.36
C TRP A 160 4.47 -8.87 13.75
N VAL A 161 3.87 -10.06 13.74
CA VAL A 161 4.47 -11.23 13.11
C VAL A 161 4.78 -10.99 11.61
N LYS A 162 5.89 -11.58 11.18
CA LYS A 162 6.24 -11.68 9.76
C LYS A 162 5.38 -12.77 9.08
N PRO A 163 5.23 -12.74 7.75
CA PRO A 163 4.57 -13.83 7.03
C PRO A 163 5.13 -15.21 7.42
N GLY A 164 4.24 -16.15 7.68
CA GLY A 164 4.56 -17.53 8.06
C GLY A 164 4.96 -17.71 9.53
N GLN A 165 5.06 -16.66 10.34
CA GLN A 165 5.15 -16.81 11.80
C GLN A 165 3.76 -17.12 12.40
N GLY A 166 3.75 -17.64 13.63
CA GLY A 166 2.54 -18.15 14.28
C GLY A 166 2.33 -19.66 14.08
N SER A 167 1.70 -20.28 15.07
CA SER A 167 1.43 -21.73 15.11
C SER A 167 0.13 -22.11 14.41
N LYS A 168 -0.88 -21.24 14.45
CA LYS A 168 -2.20 -21.46 13.83
C LYS A 168 -2.88 -20.13 13.49
N TRP A 169 -3.77 -20.14 12.51
CA TRP A 169 -4.46 -18.94 11.99
C TRP A 169 -5.28 -18.19 13.04
N ASP A 170 -5.65 -18.80 14.17
CA ASP A 170 -6.52 -18.26 15.23
C ASP A 170 -5.77 -17.89 16.52
N LYS A 171 -4.43 -17.86 16.51
CA LYS A 171 -3.60 -17.64 17.72
C LYS A 171 -3.00 -16.24 17.86
N GLY A 172 -3.38 -15.33 16.99
CA GLY A 172 -3.01 -13.91 17.02
C GLY A 172 -3.70 -13.20 15.88
N TYR A 173 -4.20 -11.99 16.11
CA TYR A 173 -4.96 -11.26 15.09
C TYR A 173 -4.07 -10.80 13.94
N ASP A 174 -2.81 -10.47 14.23
CA ASP A 174 -1.77 -10.22 13.23
C ASP A 174 -1.41 -11.49 12.43
N VAL A 175 -1.37 -12.66 13.06
CA VAL A 175 -1.23 -13.97 12.38
C VAL A 175 -2.42 -14.21 11.46
N THR A 176 -3.65 -13.98 11.94
CA THR A 176 -4.87 -14.08 11.13
C THR A 176 -4.83 -13.14 9.94
N ALA A 177 -4.44 -11.88 10.14
CA ALA A 177 -4.36 -10.88 9.09
C ALA A 177 -3.40 -11.29 7.96
N ARG A 178 -2.23 -11.83 8.31
CA ARG A 178 -1.26 -12.37 7.33
C ARG A 178 -1.80 -13.57 6.57
N PHE A 179 -2.58 -14.43 7.23
CA PHE A 179 -3.25 -15.56 6.59
C PHE A 179 -4.38 -15.12 5.65
N LEU A 180 -5.18 -14.13 6.07
CA LEU A 180 -6.22 -13.54 5.22
C LEU A 180 -5.63 -12.82 4.01
N ASP A 181 -4.45 -12.21 4.14
CA ASP A 181 -3.71 -11.63 3.02
C ASP A 181 -3.32 -12.69 1.99
N TYR A 182 -2.81 -13.84 2.45
CA TYR A 182 -2.58 -14.99 1.57
C TYR A 182 -3.88 -15.48 0.89
N CYS A 183 -4.99 -15.58 1.62
CA CYS A 183 -6.27 -15.97 1.04
C CYS A 183 -6.76 -14.97 -0.03
N ASN A 184 -6.53 -13.68 0.21
CA ASN A 184 -6.85 -12.61 -0.73
C ASN A 184 -5.93 -12.60 -1.96
N ASP A 185 -4.69 -13.06 -1.85
CA ASP A 185 -3.81 -13.27 -3.00
C ASP A 185 -4.27 -14.45 -3.88
N LEU A 186 -4.83 -15.50 -3.27
CA LEU A 186 -5.41 -16.63 -4.02
C LEU A 186 -6.64 -16.21 -4.81
N ARG A 187 -7.46 -15.33 -4.24
CA ARG A 187 -8.65 -14.77 -4.87
C ARG A 187 -8.77 -13.30 -4.51
N ASN A 188 -8.44 -12.43 -5.45
CA ASN A 188 -8.55 -10.99 -5.26
C ASN A 188 -9.99 -10.61 -4.86
N GLY A 189 -10.16 -10.00 -3.68
CA GLY A 189 -11.47 -9.67 -3.13
C GLY A 189 -12.06 -10.75 -2.20
N PHE A 190 -11.30 -11.80 -1.86
CA PHE A 190 -11.73 -12.84 -0.92
C PHE A 190 -12.31 -12.26 0.37
N VAL A 191 -11.61 -11.32 1.02
CA VAL A 191 -12.07 -10.73 2.29
C VAL A 191 -13.36 -9.92 2.09
N ALA A 192 -13.52 -9.27 0.93
CA ALA A 192 -14.75 -8.55 0.58
C ALA A 192 -15.95 -9.51 0.48
N GLU A 193 -15.78 -10.61 -0.25
CA GLU A 193 -16.82 -11.62 -0.43
C GLU A 193 -17.14 -12.36 0.87
N LEU A 194 -16.12 -12.66 1.68
CA LEU A 194 -16.29 -13.23 3.02
C LEU A 194 -17.11 -12.28 3.89
N ASN A 195 -16.73 -11.00 3.96
CA ASN A 195 -17.50 -9.98 4.69
C ASN A 195 -18.95 -9.89 4.19
N LYS A 196 -19.18 -9.95 2.88
CA LYS A 196 -20.53 -9.96 2.30
C LYS A 196 -21.34 -11.19 2.74
N LYS A 197 -20.74 -12.38 2.75
CA LYS A 197 -21.38 -13.63 3.24
C LYS A 197 -21.70 -13.56 4.74
N MET A 198 -20.87 -12.88 5.52
CA MET A 198 -21.09 -12.68 6.95
C MET A 198 -22.27 -11.76 7.29
N ARG A 199 -22.99 -11.20 6.31
CA ARG A 199 -24.14 -10.32 6.58
C ARG A 199 -25.22 -10.98 7.47
N ASN A 200 -25.51 -12.26 7.23
CA ASN A 200 -26.68 -12.92 7.80
C ASN A 200 -26.37 -14.08 8.75
N GLY A 201 -25.10 -14.41 8.93
CA GLY A 201 -24.63 -15.56 9.72
C GLY A 201 -23.17 -15.86 9.38
N TYR A 202 -22.60 -16.85 10.05
CA TYR A 202 -21.24 -17.33 9.76
C TYR A 202 -21.20 -18.85 9.61
N SER A 203 -20.36 -19.32 8.68
CA SER A 203 -20.03 -20.73 8.52
C SER A 203 -18.59 -20.87 8.02
N ASP A 204 -17.83 -21.81 8.59
CA ASP A 204 -16.48 -22.16 8.13
C ASP A 204 -16.50 -22.61 6.64
N ASN A 205 -17.64 -23.12 6.16
CA ASN A 205 -17.82 -23.51 4.77
C ASN A 205 -17.68 -22.35 3.78
N PHE A 206 -17.77 -21.09 4.22
CA PHE A 206 -17.52 -19.93 3.36
C PHE A 206 -16.11 -19.96 2.74
N PHE A 207 -15.11 -20.51 3.43
CA PHE A 207 -13.77 -20.69 2.87
C PHE A 207 -13.76 -21.72 1.73
N VAL A 208 -14.50 -22.81 1.88
CA VAL A 208 -14.67 -23.84 0.84
C VAL A 208 -15.41 -23.26 -0.37
N GLU A 209 -16.48 -22.51 -0.14
CA GLU A 209 -17.26 -21.87 -1.21
C GLU A 209 -16.44 -20.85 -2.00
N LEU A 210 -15.55 -20.11 -1.33
CA LEU A 210 -14.79 -19.03 -1.95
C LEU A 210 -13.46 -19.50 -2.55
N LEU A 211 -12.79 -20.48 -1.95
CA LEU A 211 -11.43 -20.90 -2.32
C LEU A 211 -11.30 -22.40 -2.62
N GLY A 212 -12.37 -23.18 -2.49
CA GLY A 212 -12.39 -24.63 -2.76
C GLY A 212 -11.70 -25.49 -1.70
N LYS A 213 -11.26 -24.90 -0.59
CA LYS A 213 -10.53 -25.58 0.50
C LYS A 213 -11.03 -25.12 1.86
N ASN A 214 -10.95 -26.01 2.85
CA ASN A 214 -11.25 -25.64 4.23
C ASN A 214 -10.08 -24.85 4.86
N ILE A 215 -10.32 -24.24 6.02
CA ILE A 215 -9.35 -23.34 6.68
C ILE A 215 -8.04 -24.07 7.02
N GLU A 216 -8.10 -25.32 7.49
CA GLU A 216 -6.92 -26.13 7.84
C GLU A 216 -6.04 -26.40 6.60
N GLN A 217 -6.66 -26.76 5.47
CA GLN A 217 -5.96 -26.95 4.19
C GLN A 217 -5.31 -25.65 3.71
N LEU A 218 -6.04 -24.54 3.74
CA LEU A 218 -5.52 -23.23 3.34
C LEU A 218 -4.36 -22.78 4.24
N TRP A 219 -4.44 -23.03 5.54
CA TRP A 219 -3.36 -22.72 6.47
C TRP A 219 -2.11 -23.57 6.18
N ASN A 220 -2.27 -24.87 5.92
CA ASN A 220 -1.16 -25.73 5.55
C ASN A 220 -0.50 -25.28 4.23
N ASP A 221 -1.30 -24.89 3.24
CA ASP A 221 -0.80 -24.32 1.98
C ASP A 221 -0.03 -23.01 2.22
N TYR A 222 -0.55 -22.14 3.08
CA TYR A 222 0.10 -20.89 3.48
C TYR A 222 1.48 -21.16 4.10
N LYS A 223 1.54 -22.06 5.08
CA LYS A 223 2.81 -22.44 5.74
C LYS A 223 3.80 -23.03 4.73
N ALA A 224 3.34 -23.92 3.85
CA ALA A 224 4.18 -24.50 2.80
C ALA A 224 4.71 -23.45 1.81
N LYS A 225 3.87 -22.49 1.38
CA LYS A 225 4.26 -21.38 0.49
C LYS A 225 5.37 -20.55 1.12
N VAL A 226 5.20 -20.14 2.38
CA VAL A 226 6.19 -19.29 3.06
C VAL A 226 7.48 -20.05 3.36
N SER A 227 7.40 -21.32 3.79
CA SER A 227 8.60 -22.15 3.99
C SER A 227 9.41 -22.31 2.71
N ARG A 228 8.75 -22.47 1.55
CA ARG A 228 9.43 -22.56 0.25
C ARG A 228 10.08 -21.23 -0.14
N ALA A 229 9.42 -20.10 0.10
CA ALA A 229 9.98 -18.77 -0.15
C ALA A 229 11.25 -18.55 0.70
N ILE A 230 11.19 -18.81 2.01
CA ILE A 230 12.34 -18.68 2.92
C ILE A 230 13.48 -19.62 2.52
N PHE A 231 13.17 -20.85 2.11
CA PHE A 231 14.19 -21.80 1.64
C PHE A 231 14.90 -21.29 0.38
N ASN A 232 14.14 -20.75 -0.58
CA ASN A 232 14.70 -20.19 -1.82
C ASN A 232 15.58 -18.97 -1.53
N GLU A 233 15.14 -18.05 -0.67
CA GLU A 233 15.95 -16.89 -0.24
C GLU A 233 17.26 -17.32 0.42
N ARG A 234 17.23 -18.33 1.30
CA ARG A 234 18.45 -18.87 1.93
C ARG A 234 19.38 -19.57 0.95
N LYS A 235 18.82 -20.25 -0.05
CA LYS A 235 19.60 -20.88 -1.12
C LYS A 235 20.32 -19.79 -1.94
N GLU A 236 19.62 -18.75 -2.33
CA GLU A 236 20.20 -17.60 -3.04
C GLU A 236 21.28 -16.88 -2.21
N ALA A 237 21.09 -16.75 -0.90
CA ALA A 237 22.11 -16.20 0.01
C ALA A 237 23.35 -17.11 0.17
N ASN A 238 23.19 -18.44 0.11
CA ASN A 238 24.28 -19.41 0.28
C ASN A 238 25.09 -19.68 -1.00
N PHE A 239 24.55 -19.40 -2.21
CA PHE A 239 25.27 -19.55 -3.48
C PHE A 239 25.96 -18.24 -3.93
N GLY A 240 26.44 -17.43 -2.98
CA GLY A 240 27.04 -16.12 -3.22
C GLY A 240 28.07 -16.11 -4.36
N PHE A 241 27.75 -15.39 -5.45
CA PHE A 241 28.75 -14.87 -6.37
C PHE A 241 29.61 -13.83 -5.63
N PRO A 242 30.94 -13.82 -5.82
CA PRO A 242 31.83 -12.96 -5.06
C PRO A 242 31.64 -11.49 -5.45
N SER A 243 31.14 -10.66 -4.53
CA SER A 243 31.17 -9.21 -4.68
C SER A 243 32.61 -8.70 -4.57
N SER A 244 33.04 -7.97 -5.59
CA SER A 244 34.34 -7.32 -5.70
C SER A 244 34.70 -6.44 -4.49
N ARG A 245 35.88 -6.70 -3.91
CA ARG A 245 36.77 -5.83 -3.11
C ARG A 245 36.11 -4.69 -2.33
N ALA A 246 35.86 -4.92 -1.04
CA ALA A 246 35.87 -3.85 -0.04
C ALA A 246 37.32 -3.57 0.39
N SER A 247 37.81 -2.36 0.12
CA SER A 247 39.05 -1.84 0.68
C SER A 247 38.90 -1.65 2.18
N ARG A 248 39.81 -2.27 2.95
CA ARG A 248 40.05 -1.94 4.35
C ARG A 248 40.63 -0.55 4.43
N ILE A 249 39.94 0.37 5.11
CA ILE A 249 40.54 1.58 5.68
C ILE A 249 40.22 1.55 7.17
N CYS A 250 41.26 1.43 7.99
CA CYS A 250 41.22 1.60 9.44
C CYS A 250 40.75 3.01 9.79
N GLY A 251 39.74 3.12 10.66
CA GLY A 251 39.45 4.36 11.39
C GLY A 251 40.21 4.38 12.72
N PRO A 252 40.70 5.55 13.19
CA PRO A 252 41.39 5.64 14.46
C PRO A 252 40.42 5.74 15.64
N THR A 253 40.88 5.15 16.73
CA THR A 253 40.39 5.21 18.11
C THR A 253 40.20 6.65 18.58
N LEU A 254 39.05 6.96 19.21
CA LEU A 254 38.86 8.21 19.94
C LEU A 254 38.71 7.92 21.43
N HIS A 255 39.61 8.57 22.17
CA HIS A 255 39.77 8.59 23.61
C HIS A 255 38.53 9.09 24.35
N THR A 256 38.21 8.42 25.45
CA THR A 256 37.41 8.92 26.57
C THR A 256 38.19 9.97 27.37
N SER A 257 37.56 11.09 27.70
CA SER A 257 37.98 11.92 28.83
C SER A 257 36.80 12.31 29.71
N HIS A 258 36.99 12.07 31.00
CA HIS A 258 36.18 12.50 32.13
C HIS A 258 36.10 14.02 32.21
N LEU A 259 34.95 14.53 32.65
CA LEU A 259 34.89 15.65 33.59
C LEU A 259 33.80 15.43 34.65
N THR A 260 34.14 15.89 35.84
CA THR A 260 33.64 15.54 37.17
C THR A 260 32.42 16.35 37.62
N GLU A 261 31.70 15.77 38.58
CA GLU A 261 30.63 16.39 39.38
C GLU A 261 31.09 17.67 40.11
N ASN A 262 30.12 18.56 40.38
CA ASN A 262 30.08 19.31 41.63
C ASN A 262 28.63 19.71 41.96
N HIS A 263 28.19 19.32 43.17
CA HIS A 263 26.93 19.71 43.79
C HIS A 263 27.08 21.04 44.53
N HIS A 264 26.11 21.95 44.39
CA HIS A 264 25.75 22.90 45.45
C HIS A 264 24.23 23.16 45.45
N HIS A 265 23.62 22.92 46.60
CA HIS A 265 22.24 23.26 46.94
C HIS A 265 22.12 24.76 47.23
N LEU A 266 21.09 25.44 46.71
CA LEU A 266 20.39 26.53 47.42
C LEU A 266 19.04 26.87 46.76
N ARG A 267 18.11 27.33 47.60
CA ARG A 267 16.66 27.26 47.49
C ARG A 267 15.99 28.47 46.79
N TRP A 268 14.96 28.15 46.00
CA TRP A 268 13.67 28.86 45.79
C TRP A 268 13.66 30.37 45.52
N SER A 269 13.27 30.75 44.29
CA SER A 269 12.29 31.82 44.03
C SER A 269 11.78 31.75 42.58
N SER A 270 10.47 31.78 42.44
CA SER A 270 9.70 31.68 41.20
C SER A 270 10.02 32.83 40.23
N VAL A 271 10.52 32.51 39.04
CA VAL A 271 10.31 33.31 37.83
C VAL A 271 10.22 32.34 36.65
N ILE A 272 9.00 32.17 36.13
CA ILE A 272 8.77 31.53 34.83
C ILE A 272 9.32 32.50 33.78
N ILE A 273 10.55 32.29 33.33
CA ILE A 273 11.02 32.83 32.07
C ILE A 273 10.51 31.88 31.00
N LEU A 274 9.53 32.35 30.22
CA LEU A 274 9.17 31.80 28.92
C LEU A 274 10.40 31.84 28.00
N ALA A 275 11.30 30.87 28.16
CA ALA A 275 12.20 30.49 27.09
C ALA A 275 11.33 29.76 26.07
N VAL A 276 10.80 30.52 25.12
CA VAL A 276 10.41 29.97 23.82
C VAL A 276 11.71 29.49 23.19
N ALA A 277 12.13 28.28 23.56
CA ALA A 277 12.92 27.47 22.65
C ALA A 277 11.98 27.19 21.49
N SER A 278 12.06 28.01 20.45
CA SER A 278 11.55 27.69 19.13
C SER A 278 12.24 26.40 18.70
N PHE A 279 11.62 25.27 19.05
CA PHE A 279 11.83 24.04 18.31
C PHE A 279 11.17 24.28 16.95
N ASP A 280 11.97 24.78 16.02
CA ASP A 280 11.71 24.67 14.58
C ASP A 280 11.72 23.17 14.23
N ASN A 281 10.59 22.51 14.48
CA ASN A 281 10.21 21.23 13.89
C ASN A 281 8.71 21.27 13.58
N ILE A 282 8.25 22.41 13.04
CA ILE A 282 7.03 22.40 12.24
C ILE A 282 7.42 21.62 10.98
N HIS A 283 7.04 20.34 10.90
CA HIS A 283 7.02 19.63 9.62
C HIS A 283 6.37 20.55 8.60
N ALA A 284 7.08 20.86 7.51
CA ALA A 284 6.57 21.76 6.49
C ALA A 284 5.24 21.22 5.98
N VAL A 285 4.13 21.83 6.40
CA VAL A 285 2.79 21.46 5.96
C VAL A 285 2.68 21.90 4.51
N VAL A 286 2.58 20.93 3.59
CA VAL A 286 2.33 21.22 2.17
C VAL A 286 1.02 21.99 2.07
N GLN A 287 1.07 23.20 1.53
CA GLN A 287 -0.11 24.02 1.28
C GLN A 287 -0.82 23.53 0.02
N TYR A 288 -2.15 23.45 0.06
CA TYR A 288 -2.95 23.04 -1.10
C TYR A 288 -3.85 24.18 -1.57
N GLU A 289 -3.74 24.52 -2.85
CA GLU A 289 -4.59 25.51 -3.50
C GLU A 289 -5.33 24.87 -4.68
N VAL A 290 -6.54 25.38 -4.97
CA VAL A 290 -7.32 24.98 -6.14
C VAL A 290 -7.79 26.24 -6.85
N ILE A 291 -7.49 26.33 -8.13
CA ILE A 291 -7.84 27.45 -9.01
C ILE A 291 -8.64 26.87 -10.17
N ASN A 292 -9.83 27.43 -10.42
CA ASN A 292 -10.58 27.13 -11.64
C ASN A 292 -10.40 28.31 -12.60
N LYS A 293 -9.59 28.15 -13.65
CA LYS A 293 -9.44 29.17 -14.71
C LYS A 293 -10.50 29.03 -15.80
N ALA A 294 -11.27 27.95 -15.78
CA ALA A 294 -12.27 27.62 -16.80
C ALA A 294 -13.72 27.75 -16.28
N GLU A 295 -13.96 28.62 -15.29
CA GLU A 295 -15.25 28.76 -14.58
C GLU A 295 -16.45 29.00 -15.49
N THR A 296 -16.25 29.63 -16.65
CA THR A 296 -17.31 29.93 -17.63
C THR A 296 -17.53 28.80 -18.64
N THR A 297 -16.68 27.78 -18.67
CA THR A 297 -16.84 26.62 -19.55
C THR A 297 -17.75 25.58 -18.91
N ASN A 298 -18.43 24.78 -19.73
CA ASN A 298 -19.24 23.67 -19.21
C ASN A 298 -18.44 22.69 -18.33
N GLY A 299 -17.14 22.53 -18.61
CA GLY A 299 -16.24 21.70 -17.82
C GLY A 299 -15.91 22.29 -16.45
N GLY A 300 -15.56 23.57 -16.40
CA GLY A 300 -15.28 24.26 -15.14
C GLY A 300 -16.52 24.42 -14.26
N ILE A 301 -17.71 24.65 -14.85
CA ILE A 301 -18.99 24.63 -14.12
C ILE A 301 -19.22 23.24 -13.52
N ARG A 302 -19.05 22.19 -14.32
CA ARG A 302 -19.20 20.81 -13.84
C ARG A 302 -18.20 20.44 -12.74
N PHE A 303 -16.96 20.92 -12.83
CA PHE A 303 -15.98 20.75 -11.75
C PHE A 303 -16.48 21.34 -10.43
N ASN A 304 -16.99 22.58 -10.46
CA ASN A 304 -17.48 23.25 -9.26
C ASN A 304 -18.67 22.51 -8.63
N ASN A 305 -19.58 21.98 -9.45
CA ASN A 305 -20.79 21.31 -9.00
C ASN A 305 -20.53 19.87 -8.53
N ASP A 306 -19.79 19.07 -9.31
CA ASP A 306 -19.70 17.62 -9.10
C ASP A 306 -18.51 17.22 -8.21
N ILE A 307 -17.45 18.04 -8.18
CA ILE A 307 -16.19 17.73 -7.49
C ILE A 307 -15.93 18.75 -6.37
N GLY A 308 -15.73 20.02 -6.73
CA GLY A 308 -15.47 21.13 -5.82
C GLY A 308 -14.01 21.26 -5.35
N ALA A 309 -13.66 22.49 -4.97
CA ALA A 309 -12.31 22.84 -4.52
C ALA A 309 -11.92 22.14 -3.21
N GLU A 310 -12.82 22.10 -2.22
CA GLU A 310 -12.51 21.51 -0.90
C GLU A 310 -12.29 20.00 -0.97
N TYR A 311 -13.10 19.28 -1.74
CA TYR A 311 -12.87 17.86 -2.01
C TYR A 311 -11.53 17.62 -2.70
N SER A 312 -11.17 18.47 -3.65
CA SER A 312 -9.89 18.37 -4.37
C SER A 312 -8.70 18.57 -3.43
N LYS A 313 -8.73 19.56 -2.52
CA LYS A 313 -7.70 19.75 -1.49
C LYS A 313 -7.57 18.53 -0.57
N GLN A 314 -8.69 17.97 -0.12
CA GLN A 314 -8.71 16.75 0.70
C GLN A 314 -8.11 15.55 -0.06
N THR A 315 -8.43 15.43 -1.35
CA THR A 315 -7.90 14.38 -2.22
C THR A 315 -6.40 14.52 -2.41
N LEU A 316 -5.88 15.72 -2.66
CA LEU A 316 -4.45 15.99 -2.77
C LEU A 316 -3.70 15.71 -1.46
N THR A 317 -4.27 16.12 -0.33
CA THR A 317 -3.73 15.79 1.01
C THR A 317 -3.61 14.27 1.18
N THR A 318 -4.69 13.56 0.89
CA THR A 318 -4.75 12.09 1.00
C THR A 318 -3.76 11.41 0.04
N ALA A 319 -3.66 11.91 -1.19
CA ALA A 319 -2.73 11.41 -2.20
C ALA A 319 -1.29 11.61 -1.76
N THR A 320 -0.93 12.80 -1.26
CA THR A 320 0.43 13.09 -0.78
C THR A 320 0.83 12.17 0.36
N GLU A 321 -0.02 12.01 1.38
CA GLU A 321 0.25 11.09 2.49
C GLU A 321 0.35 9.63 2.02
N PHE A 322 -0.50 9.23 1.07
CA PHE A 322 -0.44 7.90 0.46
C PHE A 322 0.87 7.68 -0.29
N ILE A 323 1.30 8.63 -1.11
CA ILE A 323 2.53 8.56 -1.89
C ILE A 323 3.76 8.54 -0.98
N TRP A 324 3.83 9.41 0.03
CA TRP A 324 4.94 9.40 0.99
C TRP A 324 5.06 8.06 1.70
N ARG A 325 3.95 7.45 2.12
CA ARG A 325 3.96 6.10 2.72
C ARG A 325 4.40 5.05 1.71
N LEU A 326 3.83 5.07 0.50
CA LEU A 326 4.11 4.08 -0.53
C LEU A 326 5.56 4.13 -1.01
N PHE A 327 6.15 5.33 -1.09
CA PHE A 327 7.55 5.56 -1.43
C PHE A 327 8.50 5.55 -0.21
N GLN A 328 7.98 5.31 0.98
CA GLN A 328 8.75 5.31 2.24
C GLN A 328 9.52 6.63 2.48
N GLN A 329 8.99 7.75 2.00
CA GLN A 329 9.52 9.09 2.20
C GLN A 329 9.04 9.63 3.56
N ASN A 330 9.52 9.01 4.64
CA ASN A 330 8.99 9.22 5.99
C ASN A 330 9.51 10.51 6.64
N THR A 331 10.66 11.02 6.20
CA THR A 331 11.27 12.25 6.72
C THR A 331 11.34 13.34 5.65
N ASP A 332 11.52 14.59 6.07
CA ASP A 332 11.68 15.72 5.14
C ASP A 332 12.95 15.58 4.29
N ALA A 333 13.98 14.91 4.80
CA ALA A 333 15.21 14.61 4.05
C ALA A 333 15.01 13.57 2.94
N ASP A 334 13.97 12.72 3.01
CA ASP A 334 13.65 11.74 1.97
C ASP A 334 12.78 12.33 0.84
N ARG A 335 12.25 13.54 1.05
CA ARG A 335 11.26 14.19 0.17
C ARG A 335 11.92 15.26 -0.69
N LYS A 336 11.28 15.55 -1.82
CA LYS A 336 11.52 16.82 -2.51
C LYS A 336 10.96 17.96 -1.66
N ASN A 337 11.61 19.12 -1.69
CA ASN A 337 11.07 20.31 -1.04
C ASN A 337 9.95 20.94 -1.89
N VAL A 338 8.70 20.57 -1.59
CA VAL A 338 7.50 21.09 -2.27
C VAL A 338 6.58 21.70 -1.22
N PRO A 339 6.70 23.01 -0.92
CA PRO A 339 5.91 23.64 0.14
C PRO A 339 4.45 23.89 -0.26
N LYS A 340 4.12 23.86 -1.56
CA LYS A 340 2.79 24.15 -2.10
C LYS A 340 2.49 23.25 -3.29
N ILE A 341 1.25 22.78 -3.36
CA ILE A 341 0.67 22.10 -4.51
C ILE A 341 -0.59 22.83 -4.97
N THR A 342 -0.66 23.20 -6.24
CA THR A 342 -1.79 23.92 -6.83
C THR A 342 -2.49 23.04 -7.86
N LEU A 343 -3.78 22.79 -7.68
CA LEU A 343 -4.62 22.21 -8.73
C LEU A 343 -5.24 23.34 -9.57
N ILE A 344 -5.07 23.27 -10.89
CA ILE A 344 -5.57 24.24 -11.85
C ILE A 344 -6.52 23.52 -12.81
N ILE A 345 -7.80 23.93 -12.82
CA ILE A 345 -8.76 23.51 -13.84
C ILE A 345 -8.73 24.52 -14.98
N GLU A 346 -8.40 24.08 -16.19
CA GLU A 346 -8.27 24.99 -17.34
C GLU A 346 -8.72 24.35 -18.66
N ASP A 347 -9.00 25.18 -19.66
CA ASP A 347 -9.46 24.73 -20.97
C ASP A 347 -8.28 24.27 -21.84
N ILE A 348 -7.85 23.03 -21.63
CA ILE A 348 -6.72 22.40 -22.33
C ILE A 348 -7.14 21.07 -22.97
N ASP A 349 -6.35 20.60 -23.93
CA ASP A 349 -6.47 19.24 -24.47
C ASP A 349 -5.87 18.20 -23.51
N GLY A 350 -6.16 16.92 -23.77
CA GLY A 350 -5.71 15.81 -22.91
C GLY A 350 -6.54 15.66 -21.63
N VAL A 351 -6.00 14.93 -20.66
CA VAL A 351 -6.67 14.64 -19.38
C VAL A 351 -6.15 15.57 -18.29
N ALA A 352 -4.85 15.46 -18.00
CA ALA A 352 -4.14 16.26 -17.01
C ALA A 352 -2.63 16.18 -17.24
N PHE A 353 -1.87 17.05 -16.57
CA PHE A 353 -0.42 16.93 -16.42
C PHE A 353 0.03 17.62 -15.12
N ALA A 354 1.23 17.28 -14.65
CA ALA A 354 1.85 17.94 -13.50
C ALA A 354 3.21 18.54 -13.85
N THR A 355 3.50 19.72 -13.28
CA THR A 355 4.79 20.39 -13.42
C THR A 355 5.04 21.32 -12.25
N ASN A 356 6.25 21.33 -11.69
CA ASN A 356 6.68 22.31 -10.66
C ASN A 356 5.71 22.51 -9.46
N GLY A 357 5.06 21.44 -8.99
CA GLY A 357 4.09 21.54 -7.90
C GLY A 357 2.69 21.97 -8.33
N GLU A 358 2.46 22.15 -9.63
CA GLU A 358 1.14 22.40 -10.21
C GLU A 358 0.60 21.13 -10.87
N ILE A 359 -0.70 20.92 -10.73
CA ILE A 359 -1.46 19.86 -11.41
C ILE A 359 -2.51 20.56 -12.26
N HIS A 360 -2.50 20.34 -13.55
CA HIS A 360 -3.41 20.95 -14.52
C HIS A 360 -4.39 19.88 -14.99
N VAL A 361 -5.69 20.11 -14.84
CA VAL A 361 -6.73 19.17 -15.26
C VAL A 361 -7.61 19.83 -16.33
N SER A 362 -7.86 19.10 -17.41
CA SER A 362 -8.64 19.57 -18.54
C SER A 362 -10.12 19.72 -18.20
N ALA A 363 -10.64 20.95 -18.34
CA ALA A 363 -12.07 21.22 -18.34
C ALA A 363 -12.79 20.50 -19.49
N ARG A 364 -12.13 20.31 -20.64
CA ARG A 364 -12.69 19.55 -21.78
C ARG A 364 -12.91 18.08 -21.41
N TYR A 365 -11.94 17.47 -20.73
CA TYR A 365 -12.05 16.11 -20.22
C TYR A 365 -13.18 15.98 -19.19
N ILE A 366 -13.22 16.88 -18.21
CA ILE A 366 -14.30 16.92 -17.19
C ILE A 366 -15.68 17.05 -17.85
N LYS A 367 -15.83 17.91 -18.85
CA LYS A 367 -17.08 18.05 -19.61
C LYS A 367 -17.46 16.74 -20.30
N GLY A 368 -16.50 16.09 -20.96
CA GLY A 368 -16.74 14.91 -21.80
C GLY A 368 -16.86 13.58 -21.03
N TYR A 369 -16.43 13.52 -19.77
CA TYR A 369 -16.38 12.25 -19.03
C TYR A 369 -17.79 11.71 -18.72
N THR A 370 -18.01 10.45 -19.05
CA THR A 370 -19.25 9.72 -18.76
C THR A 370 -18.97 8.66 -17.69
N GLY A 371 -19.72 8.68 -16.59
CA GLY A 371 -19.51 7.81 -15.43
C GLY A 371 -19.31 8.60 -14.13
N ASP A 372 -18.68 7.96 -13.14
CA ASP A 372 -18.36 8.57 -11.85
C ASP A 372 -17.16 9.53 -12.00
N LEU A 373 -17.46 10.77 -12.38
CA LEU A 373 -16.49 11.83 -12.60
C LEU A 373 -15.64 12.09 -11.34
N LYS A 374 -16.25 12.07 -10.16
CA LYS A 374 -15.55 12.36 -8.90
C LYS A 374 -14.51 11.29 -8.60
N ARG A 375 -14.85 10.01 -8.82
CA ARG A 375 -13.89 8.90 -8.72
C ARG A 375 -12.79 8.99 -9.77
N GLU A 376 -13.12 9.33 -11.01
CA GLU A 376 -12.14 9.48 -12.09
C GLU A 376 -11.11 10.55 -11.73
N ILE A 377 -11.57 11.77 -11.40
CA ILE A 377 -10.68 12.87 -11.06
C ILE A 377 -9.89 12.55 -9.79
N SER A 378 -10.44 11.81 -8.83
CA SER A 378 -9.64 11.34 -7.69
C SER A 378 -8.47 10.46 -8.14
N GLY A 379 -8.70 9.53 -9.07
CA GLY A 379 -7.64 8.71 -9.65
C GLY A 379 -6.60 9.52 -10.42
N VAL A 380 -7.04 10.48 -11.23
CA VAL A 380 -6.16 11.42 -11.94
C VAL A 380 -5.31 12.22 -10.95
N LEU A 381 -5.89 12.74 -9.87
CA LEU A 381 -5.11 13.47 -8.86
C LEU A 381 -4.09 12.59 -8.15
N PHE A 382 -4.36 11.31 -7.91
CA PHE A 382 -3.34 10.38 -7.39
C PHE A 382 -2.20 10.14 -8.40
N HIS A 383 -2.53 10.03 -9.68
CA HIS A 383 -1.54 9.92 -10.77
C HIS A 383 -0.65 11.16 -10.83
N GLU A 384 -1.25 12.33 -11.03
CA GLU A 384 -0.53 13.59 -11.22
C GLU A 384 0.25 14.01 -9.97
N ASN A 385 -0.31 13.79 -8.79
CA ASN A 385 0.41 14.08 -7.54
C ASN A 385 1.63 13.17 -7.36
N THR A 386 1.67 11.99 -8.01
CA THR A 386 2.85 11.14 -8.01
C THR A 386 4.01 11.79 -8.73
N HIS A 387 3.77 12.46 -9.86
CA HIS A 387 4.80 13.19 -10.61
C HIS A 387 5.48 14.30 -9.77
N ILE A 388 4.74 14.90 -8.84
CA ILE A 388 5.29 15.87 -7.88
C ILE A 388 6.33 15.20 -6.97
N TRP A 389 6.00 14.06 -6.37
CA TRP A 389 6.81 13.43 -5.31
C TRP A 389 7.85 12.42 -5.79
N GLN A 390 7.64 11.80 -6.96
CA GLN A 390 8.56 10.79 -7.50
C GLN A 390 9.82 11.43 -8.09
N TRP A 391 10.96 10.79 -7.94
CA TRP A 391 12.19 11.22 -8.60
C TRP A 391 12.18 10.83 -10.08
N ASN A 392 12.67 11.72 -10.95
CA ASN A 392 12.65 11.50 -12.40
C ASN A 392 14.02 11.12 -13.00
N GLY A 393 15.02 10.80 -12.18
CA GLY A 393 16.35 10.43 -12.65
C GLY A 393 17.08 11.57 -13.37
N LYS A 394 16.86 12.83 -12.97
CA LYS A 394 17.34 14.02 -13.70
C LYS A 394 16.88 14.03 -15.18
N GLY A 395 15.66 13.56 -15.41
CA GLY A 395 15.08 13.43 -16.75
C GLY A 395 15.59 12.24 -17.57
N GLN A 396 16.42 11.35 -17.00
CA GLN A 396 16.94 10.16 -17.68
C GLN A 396 15.99 8.97 -17.59
N THR A 397 15.00 9.01 -16.70
CA THR A 397 14.07 7.89 -16.52
C THR A 397 13.14 7.80 -17.73
N PRO A 398 13.00 6.61 -18.37
CA PRO A 398 12.10 6.42 -19.49
C PRO A 398 10.65 6.77 -19.14
N GLY A 399 9.95 7.40 -20.09
CA GLY A 399 8.55 7.82 -19.89
C GLY A 399 7.61 6.68 -19.50
N TRP A 400 7.81 5.47 -20.02
CA TRP A 400 7.01 4.30 -19.63
C TRP A 400 7.09 3.99 -18.14
N LEU A 401 8.26 4.20 -17.52
CA LEU A 401 8.47 3.94 -16.10
C LEU A 401 7.95 5.09 -15.23
N ILE A 402 8.16 6.33 -15.66
CA ILE A 402 7.63 7.54 -14.99
C ILE A 402 6.11 7.49 -14.90
N GLU A 403 5.44 7.24 -16.01
CA GLU A 403 3.98 7.12 -16.05
C GLU A 403 3.51 5.81 -15.41
N GLY A 404 4.25 4.71 -15.57
CA GLY A 404 3.93 3.44 -14.94
C GLY A 404 4.00 3.46 -13.41
N ILE A 405 4.90 4.26 -12.82
CA ILE A 405 4.95 4.47 -11.36
C ILE A 405 3.73 5.29 -10.90
N ALA A 406 3.35 6.34 -11.63
CA ALA A 406 2.14 7.11 -11.34
C ALA A 406 0.87 6.24 -11.42
N ASP A 407 0.77 5.38 -12.44
CA ASP A 407 -0.31 4.41 -12.56
C ASP A 407 -0.21 3.29 -11.51
N PHE A 408 0.99 2.92 -11.05
CA PHE A 408 1.16 2.03 -9.91
C PHE A 408 0.61 2.66 -8.62
N VAL A 409 0.85 3.96 -8.37
CA VAL A 409 0.23 4.65 -7.23
C VAL A 409 -1.29 4.67 -7.36
N ARG A 410 -1.82 4.98 -8.56
CA ARG A 410 -3.26 4.95 -8.84
C ARG A 410 -3.85 3.54 -8.66
N LEU A 411 -3.11 2.49 -9.03
CA LEU A 411 -3.44 1.10 -8.78
C LEU A 411 -3.52 0.80 -7.28
N LYS A 412 -2.47 1.10 -6.52
CA LYS A 412 -2.40 0.81 -5.08
C LYS A 412 -3.41 1.63 -4.26
N SER A 413 -3.80 2.81 -4.74
CA SER A 413 -4.83 3.64 -4.10
C SER A 413 -6.26 3.20 -4.40
N GLY A 414 -6.45 2.21 -5.29
CA GLY A 414 -7.75 1.62 -5.61
C GLY A 414 -8.58 2.41 -6.63
N TYR A 415 -8.00 3.42 -7.27
CA TYR A 415 -8.67 4.24 -8.30
C TYR A 415 -8.43 3.72 -9.73
N VAL A 416 -8.39 2.40 -9.88
CA VAL A 416 -8.24 1.72 -11.17
C VAL A 416 -9.46 2.00 -12.06
N PRO A 417 -9.28 2.55 -13.27
CA PRO A 417 -10.32 2.66 -14.29
C PRO A 417 -10.79 1.29 -14.79
N GLY A 418 -12.06 1.17 -15.16
CA GLY A 418 -12.63 -0.11 -15.62
C GLY A 418 -12.03 -0.67 -16.91
N HIS A 419 -11.37 0.18 -17.72
CA HIS A 419 -10.74 -0.22 -18.98
C HIS A 419 -9.30 -0.71 -18.82
N TRP A 420 -8.69 -0.60 -17.63
CA TRP A 420 -7.33 -1.05 -17.41
C TRP A 420 -7.18 -2.56 -17.57
N VAL A 421 -6.01 -2.96 -18.06
CA VAL A 421 -5.67 -4.37 -18.18
C VAL A 421 -5.72 -5.09 -16.81
N LYS A 422 -6.10 -6.37 -16.88
CA LYS A 422 -6.01 -7.28 -15.73
C LYS A 422 -4.56 -7.71 -15.51
N PRO A 423 -4.18 -8.17 -14.31
CA PRO A 423 -2.89 -8.80 -14.08
C PRO A 423 -2.60 -9.89 -15.12
N GLY A 424 -1.39 -9.90 -15.66
CA GLY A 424 -0.96 -10.81 -16.72
C GLY A 424 -1.28 -10.40 -18.15
N GLN A 425 -2.13 -9.40 -18.38
CA GLN A 425 -2.42 -8.90 -19.73
C GLN A 425 -1.35 -7.91 -20.21
N GLY A 426 -1.37 -7.59 -21.50
CA GLY A 426 -0.33 -6.78 -22.17
C GLY A 426 0.76 -7.63 -22.83
N SER A 427 1.35 -7.09 -23.89
CA SER A 427 2.39 -7.73 -24.70
C SER A 427 3.81 -7.48 -24.18
N LYS A 428 4.06 -6.30 -23.59
CA LYS A 428 5.35 -5.92 -23.00
C LYS A 428 5.17 -4.87 -21.91
N TRP A 429 6.10 -4.81 -20.97
CA TRP A 429 6.06 -3.90 -19.81
C TRP A 429 6.02 -2.41 -20.17
N ASP A 430 6.43 -2.00 -21.36
CA ASP A 430 6.57 -0.61 -21.82
C ASP A 430 5.51 -0.21 -22.87
N LYS A 431 4.45 -1.00 -23.07
CA LYS A 431 3.42 -0.77 -24.11
C LYS A 431 2.07 -0.25 -23.60
N GLY A 432 1.99 0.09 -22.33
CA GLY A 432 0.83 0.73 -21.69
C GLY A 432 1.14 0.98 -20.23
N TYR A 433 0.77 2.14 -19.70
CA TYR A 433 1.11 2.53 -18.32
C TYR A 433 0.38 1.67 -17.29
N ASP A 434 -0.85 1.24 -17.59
CA ASP A 434 -1.59 0.26 -16.81
C ASP A 434 -0.91 -1.12 -16.84
N VAL A 435 -0.37 -1.55 -17.98
CA VAL A 435 0.46 -2.76 -18.10
C VAL A 435 1.72 -2.63 -17.23
N THR A 436 2.41 -1.50 -17.31
CA THR A 436 3.60 -1.20 -16.49
C THR A 436 3.24 -1.25 -15.00
N ALA A 437 2.15 -0.63 -14.59
CA ALA A 437 1.70 -0.59 -13.19
C ALA A 437 1.45 -2.00 -12.64
N ARG A 438 0.82 -2.89 -13.41
CA ARG A 438 0.64 -4.30 -13.02
C ARG A 438 1.95 -5.06 -12.90
N PHE A 439 2.91 -4.77 -13.78
CA PHE A 439 4.25 -5.34 -13.70
C PHE A 439 5.03 -4.85 -12.48
N LEU A 440 4.97 -3.55 -12.18
CA LEU A 440 5.57 -2.97 -10.98
C LEU A 440 4.93 -3.51 -9.70
N ASP A 441 3.62 -3.78 -9.71
CA ASP A 441 2.93 -4.47 -8.61
C ASP A 441 3.46 -5.88 -8.37
N TYR A 442 3.68 -6.65 -9.44
CA TYR A 442 4.39 -7.92 -9.34
C TYR A 442 5.80 -7.79 -8.77
N CYS A 443 6.60 -6.82 -9.24
CA CYS A 443 7.94 -6.58 -8.71
C CYS A 443 7.91 -6.19 -7.22
N ASN A 444 6.91 -5.43 -6.80
CA ASN A 444 6.71 -5.04 -5.40
C ASN A 444 6.22 -6.20 -4.52
N ASP A 445 5.53 -7.20 -5.09
CA ASP A 445 5.21 -8.44 -4.38
C ASP A 445 6.44 -9.33 -4.17
N LEU A 446 7.40 -9.32 -5.13
CA LEU A 446 8.66 -10.05 -4.97
C LEU A 446 9.53 -9.44 -3.86
N ARG A 447 9.52 -8.11 -3.76
CA ARG A 447 10.22 -7.37 -2.70
C ARG A 447 9.35 -6.22 -2.24
N ASN A 448 8.80 -6.35 -1.03
CA ASN A 448 8.00 -5.29 -0.43
C ASN A 448 8.82 -4.00 -0.33
N GLY A 449 8.33 -2.92 -0.97
CA GLY A 449 9.04 -1.65 -1.06
C GLY A 449 9.92 -1.50 -2.30
N PHE A 450 9.89 -2.44 -3.26
CA PHE A 450 10.62 -2.34 -4.52
C PHE A 450 10.43 -0.98 -5.20
N VAL A 451 9.19 -0.51 -5.38
CA VAL A 451 8.92 0.77 -6.06
C VAL A 451 9.44 1.96 -5.24
N ALA A 452 9.39 1.87 -3.91
CA ALA A 452 9.97 2.89 -3.02
C ALA A 452 11.49 2.99 -3.20
N GLU A 453 12.18 1.85 -3.18
CA GLU A 453 13.64 1.78 -3.36
C GLU A 453 14.06 2.20 -4.76
N LEU A 454 13.30 1.81 -5.79
CA LEU A 454 13.51 2.23 -7.18
C LEU A 454 13.37 3.76 -7.28
N ASN A 455 12.28 4.33 -6.76
CA ASN A 455 12.07 5.77 -6.71
C ASN A 455 13.24 6.49 -6.01
N LYS A 456 13.71 5.98 -4.86
CA LYS A 456 14.86 6.55 -4.14
C LYS A 456 16.14 6.51 -4.98
N LYS A 457 16.42 5.42 -5.70
CA LYS A 457 17.57 5.32 -6.60
C LYS A 457 17.50 6.30 -7.77
N MET A 458 16.28 6.66 -8.21
CA MET A 458 16.07 7.66 -9.26
C MET A 458 16.32 9.11 -8.82
N SER A 459 16.73 9.37 -7.59
CA SER A 459 17.01 10.74 -7.10
C SER A 459 18.07 11.48 -7.91
N ASN A 460 19.05 10.78 -8.49
CA ASN A 460 20.21 11.39 -9.14
C ASN A 460 20.56 10.88 -10.54
N GLY A 461 19.73 10.01 -11.12
CA GLY A 461 19.93 9.41 -12.44
C GLY A 461 19.07 8.17 -12.61
N TYR A 462 19.08 7.55 -13.79
CA TYR A 462 18.38 6.30 -14.03
C TYR A 462 19.27 5.26 -14.72
N SER A 463 19.13 4.00 -14.33
CA SER A 463 19.73 2.85 -15.01
C SER A 463 18.79 1.64 -14.90
N ASP A 464 18.61 0.90 -16.00
CA ASP A 464 17.90 -0.39 -15.98
C ASP A 464 18.57 -1.39 -15.01
N ASN A 465 19.85 -1.20 -14.68
CA ASN A 465 20.57 -2.01 -13.71
C ASN A 465 19.96 -1.92 -12.29
N PHE A 466 19.16 -0.89 -11.98
CA PHE A 466 18.47 -0.80 -10.70
C PHE A 466 17.54 -2.00 -10.46
N PHE A 467 16.94 -2.59 -11.51
CA PHE A 467 16.15 -3.81 -11.37
C PHE A 467 17.02 -5.01 -10.96
N VAL A 468 18.21 -5.12 -11.53
CA VAL A 468 19.19 -6.17 -11.17
C VAL A 468 19.67 -5.98 -9.73
N GLU A 469 19.98 -4.74 -9.32
CA GLU A 469 20.41 -4.44 -7.96
C GLU A 469 19.33 -4.74 -6.91
N LEU A 470 18.05 -4.50 -7.24
CA LEU A 470 16.95 -4.64 -6.29
C LEU A 470 16.36 -6.06 -6.25
N LEU A 471 16.33 -6.76 -7.39
CA LEU A 471 15.65 -8.06 -7.56
C LEU A 471 16.53 -9.17 -8.14
N GLY A 472 17.80 -8.89 -8.45
CA GLY A 472 18.75 -9.87 -9.01
C GLY A 472 18.51 -10.24 -10.47
N LYS A 473 17.52 -9.63 -11.14
CA LYS A 473 17.13 -9.94 -12.53
C LYS A 473 16.94 -8.66 -13.33
N ASN A 474 17.24 -8.73 -14.63
CA ASN A 474 16.94 -7.62 -15.53
C ASN A 474 15.44 -7.54 -15.85
N ILE A 475 15.01 -6.43 -16.47
CA ILE A 475 13.58 -6.16 -16.74
C ILE A 475 12.95 -7.26 -17.61
N GLU A 476 13.65 -7.72 -18.65
CA GLU A 476 13.16 -8.77 -19.56
C GLU A 476 12.94 -10.10 -18.82
N GLN A 477 13.86 -10.50 -17.95
CA GLN A 477 13.72 -11.70 -17.11
C GLN A 477 12.54 -11.57 -16.14
N LEU A 478 12.40 -10.42 -15.47
CA LEU A 478 11.29 -10.16 -14.55
C LEU A 478 9.94 -10.15 -15.27
N TRP A 479 9.87 -9.55 -16.45
CA TRP A 479 8.66 -9.55 -17.27
C TRP A 479 8.27 -10.96 -17.69
N ASN A 480 9.25 -11.76 -18.10
CA ASN A 480 9.04 -13.17 -18.40
C ASN A 480 8.49 -13.91 -17.17
N ASP A 481 9.09 -13.77 -15.99
CA ASP A 481 8.57 -14.40 -14.78
C ASP A 481 7.13 -13.96 -14.46
N TYR A 482 6.82 -12.67 -14.62
CA TYR A 482 5.48 -12.12 -14.44
C TYR A 482 4.47 -12.77 -15.38
N LYS A 483 4.79 -12.90 -16.66
CA LYS A 483 3.94 -13.55 -17.65
C LYS A 483 3.72 -15.02 -17.31
N ALA A 484 4.76 -15.74 -16.88
CA ALA A 484 4.64 -17.13 -16.46
C ALA A 484 3.74 -17.27 -15.22
N LYS A 485 3.96 -16.45 -14.19
CA LYS A 485 3.10 -16.43 -12.97
C LYS A 485 1.64 -16.22 -13.34
N ALA A 486 1.35 -15.27 -14.23
CA ALA A 486 -0.03 -14.95 -14.60
C ALA A 486 -0.71 -16.00 -15.49
N SER A 487 0.06 -16.84 -16.19
CA SER A 487 -0.48 -17.93 -17.03
C SER A 487 -0.43 -19.30 -16.35
N GLY A 488 -0.04 -19.36 -15.06
CA GLY A 488 -0.04 -20.58 -14.24
C GLY A 488 0.89 -21.67 -14.79
N ILE A 489 0.49 -22.94 -14.61
CA ILE A 489 1.26 -24.11 -15.06
C ILE A 489 1.55 -24.05 -16.56
N LYS A 490 0.60 -23.58 -17.38
CA LYS A 490 0.75 -23.47 -18.83
C LYS A 490 1.81 -22.44 -19.23
N GLY A 491 1.91 -21.33 -18.51
CA GLY A 491 2.94 -20.30 -18.70
C GLY A 491 4.34 -20.80 -18.37
N MET A 492 4.48 -21.47 -17.22
CA MET A 492 5.73 -22.12 -16.83
C MET A 492 6.18 -23.16 -17.86
N MET A 493 5.26 -23.97 -18.39
CA MET A 493 5.57 -24.97 -19.42
C MET A 493 6.04 -24.33 -20.73
N LEU A 494 5.40 -23.24 -21.18
CA LEU A 494 5.80 -22.54 -22.41
C LEU A 494 7.17 -21.84 -22.28
N GLN A 495 7.49 -21.32 -21.10
CA GLN A 495 8.82 -20.78 -20.85
C GLN A 495 9.88 -21.85 -20.72
N LEU A 496 9.59 -22.96 -20.02
CA LEU A 496 10.50 -24.09 -20.00
C LEU A 496 10.79 -24.54 -21.43
N ASP A 497 9.74 -24.68 -22.25
CA ASP A 497 9.84 -25.06 -23.66
C ASP A 497 10.66 -24.05 -24.48
N SER A 498 10.45 -22.74 -24.30
CA SER A 498 11.27 -21.69 -24.94
C SER A 498 12.73 -21.72 -24.49
N TRP A 499 12.99 -21.90 -23.20
CA TRP A 499 14.33 -21.97 -22.62
C TRP A 499 15.07 -23.23 -23.09
N ILE A 500 14.34 -24.34 -23.19
CA ILE A 500 14.81 -25.63 -23.73
C ILE A 500 15.12 -25.49 -25.21
N ARG A 501 14.23 -24.92 -26.02
CA ARG A 501 14.46 -24.69 -27.45
C ARG A 501 15.67 -23.78 -27.65
N ASN A 502 15.76 -22.66 -26.94
CA ASN A 502 16.89 -21.74 -27.07
C ASN A 502 18.20 -22.36 -26.59
N GLY A 503 18.21 -23.09 -25.46
CA GLY A 503 19.38 -23.80 -24.97
C GLY A 503 19.84 -24.92 -25.91
N PHE A 504 18.90 -25.68 -26.46
CA PHE A 504 19.17 -26.70 -27.48
C PHE A 504 19.70 -26.09 -28.78
N VAL A 505 19.07 -25.03 -29.29
CA VAL A 505 19.47 -24.33 -30.52
C VAL A 505 20.87 -23.72 -30.39
N VAL A 506 21.20 -23.12 -29.24
CA VAL A 506 22.53 -22.55 -29.00
C VAL A 506 23.61 -23.64 -28.95
N GLU A 507 23.34 -24.77 -28.29
CA GLU A 507 24.29 -25.88 -28.20
C GLU A 507 24.45 -26.60 -29.55
N LEU A 508 23.36 -26.72 -30.31
CA LEU A 508 23.36 -27.24 -31.68
C LEU A 508 24.18 -26.34 -32.61
N ASP A 509 23.95 -25.03 -32.59
CA ASP A 509 24.70 -24.03 -33.38
C ASP A 509 26.19 -23.99 -33.02
N LYS A 510 26.53 -24.13 -31.74
CA LYS A 510 27.93 -24.25 -31.29
C LYS A 510 28.60 -25.51 -31.83
N LYS A 511 27.90 -26.65 -31.87
CA LYS A 511 28.47 -27.91 -32.34
C LYS A 511 28.48 -28.03 -33.87
N MET A 512 27.50 -27.46 -34.58
CA MET A 512 27.53 -27.32 -36.04
C MET A 512 28.71 -26.46 -36.51
N ARG A 513 29.01 -25.36 -35.80
CA ARG A 513 30.21 -24.54 -36.06
C ARG A 513 31.53 -25.27 -35.84
N ASN A 514 31.54 -26.37 -35.09
CA ASN A 514 32.70 -27.22 -34.86
C ASN A 514 32.77 -28.43 -35.83
N GLY A 515 32.02 -28.41 -36.93
CA GLY A 515 32.13 -29.41 -38.01
C GLY A 515 31.28 -30.67 -37.84
N TYR A 516 30.33 -30.69 -36.90
CA TYR A 516 29.37 -31.80 -36.75
C TYR A 516 28.16 -31.55 -37.65
N SER A 517 27.99 -32.33 -38.72
CA SER A 517 26.94 -32.10 -39.74
C SER A 517 26.03 -33.31 -40.03
N ASP A 518 26.09 -34.36 -39.21
CA ASP A 518 25.37 -35.60 -39.51
C ASP A 518 24.03 -35.71 -38.75
N ASN A 519 22.97 -36.18 -39.41
CA ASN A 519 21.61 -36.26 -38.84
C ASN A 519 21.56 -37.15 -37.59
N PHE A 520 22.43 -38.16 -37.51
CA PHE A 520 22.60 -39.02 -36.35
C PHE A 520 22.93 -38.23 -35.07
N PHE A 521 23.69 -37.15 -35.21
CA PHE A 521 24.15 -36.34 -34.08
C PHE A 521 23.06 -35.41 -33.54
N VAL A 522 22.21 -34.85 -34.41
CA VAL A 522 21.04 -34.05 -34.00
C VAL A 522 20.07 -34.92 -33.21
N ASP A 523 19.84 -36.15 -33.69
CA ASP A 523 18.98 -37.14 -33.04
C ASP A 523 19.52 -37.55 -31.66
N GLN A 524 20.84 -37.72 -31.55
CA GLN A 524 21.48 -38.05 -30.28
C GLN A 524 21.41 -36.89 -29.28
N LEU A 525 21.70 -35.67 -29.71
CA LEU A 525 21.57 -34.47 -28.86
C LEU A 525 20.13 -34.29 -28.37
N TRP A 526 19.14 -34.52 -29.24
CA TRP A 526 17.72 -34.46 -28.90
C TRP A 526 17.29 -35.57 -27.93
N ASN A 527 17.82 -36.78 -28.10
CA ASN A 527 17.54 -37.90 -27.19
C ASN A 527 18.19 -37.70 -25.81
N ASP A 528 19.40 -37.16 -25.74
CA ASP A 528 20.06 -36.79 -24.49
C ASP A 528 19.27 -35.69 -23.76
N TYR A 529 18.76 -34.70 -24.51
CA TYR A 529 17.90 -33.65 -23.98
C TYR A 529 16.57 -34.19 -23.44
N LYS A 530 15.88 -35.06 -24.19
CA LYS A 530 14.65 -35.74 -23.73
C LYS A 530 14.92 -36.64 -22.52
N THR A 531 16.05 -37.31 -22.45
CA THR A 531 16.39 -38.16 -21.30
C THR A 531 16.61 -37.31 -20.04
N LYS A 532 17.25 -36.14 -20.20
CA LYS A 532 17.58 -35.26 -19.08
C LYS A 532 16.37 -34.46 -18.55
N TYR A 533 15.40 -34.14 -19.42
CA TYR A 533 14.28 -33.24 -19.07
C TYR A 533 12.88 -33.84 -19.32
N GLY A 534 12.77 -35.03 -19.92
CA GLY A 534 11.50 -35.62 -20.40
C GLY A 534 10.50 -35.96 -19.31
N ASP A 535 10.96 -36.42 -18.16
CA ASP A 535 10.12 -36.73 -17.00
C ASP A 535 9.50 -35.47 -16.37
N MET A 536 10.16 -34.31 -16.49
CA MET A 536 9.59 -33.01 -16.06
C MET A 536 8.57 -32.44 -17.03
N LEU A 537 8.47 -32.95 -18.26
CA LEU A 537 7.80 -32.28 -19.39
C LEU A 537 6.71 -33.13 -20.08
N ASN A 538 6.54 -34.40 -19.69
CA ASN A 538 5.61 -35.35 -20.32
C ASN A 538 5.78 -35.44 -21.86
N LEU A 539 7.04 -35.43 -22.33
CA LEU A 539 7.43 -35.42 -23.74
C LEU A 539 7.43 -36.80 -24.42
N SER A 540 6.81 -37.80 -23.80
CA SER A 540 6.82 -39.20 -24.25
C SER A 540 6.32 -39.42 -25.68
N ASN A 541 5.56 -38.47 -26.24
CA ASN A 541 4.91 -38.59 -27.55
C ASN A 541 5.40 -37.63 -28.65
N VAL A 542 6.42 -36.78 -28.40
CA VAL A 542 6.90 -35.82 -29.41
C VAL A 542 7.96 -36.47 -30.31
N ARG A 543 7.67 -36.63 -31.61
CA ARG A 543 8.58 -37.24 -32.58
C ARG A 543 9.51 -36.19 -33.17
N ASN A 544 10.73 -36.62 -33.50
CA ASN A 544 11.80 -35.77 -34.04
C ASN A 544 11.42 -35.01 -35.33
N LYS A 545 10.41 -35.52 -36.04
CA LYS A 545 9.92 -35.03 -37.34
C LYS A 545 9.02 -33.79 -37.21
N ASP A 546 8.53 -33.51 -36.01
CA ASP A 546 7.58 -32.41 -35.73
C ASP A 546 8.32 -31.11 -35.35
N VAL A 547 9.65 -31.15 -35.25
CA VAL A 547 10.54 -29.98 -35.12
C VAL A 547 11.19 -29.75 -36.48
N VAL A 548 10.45 -29.13 -37.40
CA VAL A 548 11.02 -28.66 -38.66
C VAL A 548 11.62 -27.27 -38.41
N LEU A 549 12.89 -27.12 -38.79
CA LEU A 549 13.72 -25.90 -38.71
C LEU A 549 13.07 -24.69 -39.41
#